data_AF-A0A9D6WDR7-F1
#
_entry.id   AF-A0A9D6WDR7-F1
#
_cell.length_a   1.000
_cell.length_b   1.000
_cell.length_c   1.000
_cell.angle_alpha   90.00
_cell.angle_beta   90.00
_cell.angle_gamma   90.00
#
_symmetry.space_group_name_H-M   'P 1'
#
loop_
_entity.id
_entity.type
_entity.pdbx_description
1 polymer ?
#
loop_
_entity_poly.entity_id
_entity_poly.type
_entity_poly.pdbx_seq_one_letter_code
_entity_poly.pdbx_strand_id
1 'polypeptide(L)' 'MGFSASLRILVVCHCYRRQDEIIRIFSARKAIKSEHADYTRRWRK' A
#
# COMPACT_ATOMS: atom_id res chain seq x y z
N MET A 1 -4.72 -9.62 -3.54
CA MET A 1 -4.58 -8.21 -3.93
C MET A 1 -5.98 -7.60 -4.03
N GLY A 2 -6.54 -7.13 -2.91
CA GLY A 2 -7.87 -6.50 -2.89
C GLY A 2 -7.72 -4.99 -3.05
N PHE A 3 -8.25 -4.43 -4.13
CA PHE A 3 -8.18 -2.99 -4.41
C PHE A 3 -9.53 -2.35 -4.06
N SER A 4 -9.64 -1.77 -2.87
CA SER A 4 -10.78 -0.92 -2.54
C SER A 4 -10.56 0.46 -3.16
N ALA A 5 -11.01 0.63 -4.40
CA ALA A 5 -10.85 1.83 -5.23
C ALA A 5 -11.51 3.11 -4.66
N SER A 6 -12.20 3.02 -3.52
CA SER A 6 -12.76 4.16 -2.79
C SER A 6 -11.79 4.80 -1.77
N LEU A 7 -10.70 4.12 -1.42
CA LEU A 7 -9.77 4.56 -0.37
C LEU A 7 -8.57 5.27 -1.00
N ARG A 8 -8.52 6.59 -0.79
CA ARG A 8 -7.34 7.47 -0.99
C ARG A 8 -6.05 6.68 -0.70
N ILE A 9 -5.08 6.69 -1.62
CA ILE A 9 -3.83 5.92 -1.55
C ILE A 9 -3.30 5.88 -0.10
N LEU A 10 -3.12 4.66 0.43
CA LEU A 10 -2.58 4.40 1.77
C LEU A 10 -1.20 3.77 1.64
N VAL A 11 -0.24 4.26 2.43
CA VAL A 11 1.07 3.63 2.59
C VAL A 11 1.00 2.73 3.81
N VAL A 12 1.30 1.45 3.63
CA VAL A 12 1.25 0.45 4.70
C VAL A 12 2.62 -0.18 4.92
N CYS A 13 3.00 -0.39 6.18
CA CYS A 13 4.12 -1.25 6.53
C CYS A 13 3.55 -2.60 6.99
N HIS A 14 3.89 -3.65 6.25
CA HIS A 14 3.49 -5.02 6.58
C HIS A 14 4.70 -5.96 6.65
N CYS A 15 4.55 -7.04 7.42
CA CYS A 15 5.49 -8.16 7.42
C CYS A 15 4.75 -9.42 6.98
N TYR A 16 5.44 -10.24 6.20
CA TYR A 16 4.98 -11.57 5.81
C TYR A 16 5.43 -12.57 6.87
N ARG A 17 4.50 -13.41 7.35
CA ARG A 17 4.81 -14.47 8.31
C ARG A 17 4.24 -15.78 7.81
N ARG A 18 5.08 -16.82 7.78
CA ARG A 18 4.87 -18.14 7.15
C ARG A 18 4.59 -18.05 5.64
N GLN A 19 5.58 -18.44 4.83
CA GLN A 19 5.47 -18.73 3.39
C GLN A 19 4.54 -17.80 2.60
N ASP A 20 4.59 -16.48 2.89
CA ASP A 20 3.76 -15.46 2.23
C ASP A 20 2.23 -15.65 2.36
N GLU A 21 1.77 -16.53 3.24
CA GLU A 21 0.36 -16.87 3.44
C GLU A 21 -0.37 -15.86 4.33
N ILE A 22 0.37 -15.20 5.25
CA ILE A 22 -0.20 -14.23 6.19
C ILE A 22 0.53 -12.89 6.10
N ILE A 23 -0.23 -11.85 5.73
CA ILE A 23 0.22 -10.45 5.72
C ILE A 23 -0.25 -9.78 7.00
N ARG A 24 0.69 -9.39 7.87
CA ARG A 24 0.37 -8.57 9.05
C ARG A 24 0.69 -7.11 8.75
N ILE A 25 -0.34 -6.26 8.75
CA ILE A 25 -0.20 -4.81 8.62
C ILE A 25 0.09 -4.23 10.02
N PHE A 26 1.21 -3.56 10.19
CA PHE A 26 1.60 -2.92 11.46
C PHE A 26 1.18 -1.46 11.50
N SER A 27 1.31 -0.77 10.37
CA SER A 27 0.90 0.62 10.24
C SER A 27 0.27 0.86 8.89
N ALA A 28 -0.74 1.71 8.87
CA ALA A 28 -1.36 2.26 7.67
C ALA A 28 -1.48 3.76 7.86
N ARG A 29 -0.88 4.55 6.96
CA ARG A 29 -1.01 6.00 6.95
C ARG A 29 -1.53 6.48 5.62
N LYS A 30 -2.20 7.62 5.64
CA LYS A 30 -2.63 8.29 4.40
C LYS A 30 -1.40 8.74 3.62
N ALA A 31 -1.36 8.40 2.33
CA ALA A 31 -0.30 8.87 1.45
C ALA A 31 -0.38 10.39 1.29
N ILE A 32 0.77 11.05 1.34
CA ILE A 32 0.87 12.48 1.07
C ILE A 32 0.88 12.74 -0.45
N LYS A 33 0.69 14.00 -0.87
CA LYS A 33 0.57 14.37 -2.29
C LYS A 33 1.79 13.94 -3.13
N SER A 34 2.99 14.00 -2.57
CA SER A 34 4.22 13.54 -3.23
C SER A 34 4.21 12.02 -3.43
N GLU A 35 3.92 11.25 -2.38
CA GLU A 35 3.79 9.80 -2.45
C GLU A 35 2.71 9.38 -3.45
N HIS A 36 1.58 10.10 -3.51
CA HIS A 36 0.54 9.85 -4.50
C HIS A 36 1.06 9.97 -5.93
N ALA A 37 1.86 10.99 -6.22
CA ALA A 37 2.49 11.17 -7.53
C ALA A 37 3.52 10.07 -7.83
N ASP A 38 4.32 9.66 -6.84
CA ASP A 38 5.31 8.59 -6.98
C ASP A 38 4.68 7.21 -7.18
N TYR A 39 3.61 6.88 -6.43
CA TYR A 39 2.83 5.66 -6.65
C TYR A 39 2.18 5.67 -8.04
N THR A 40 1.59 6.80 -8.45
CA THR A 40 1.00 6.94 -9.80
C THR A 40 2.07 6.75 -10.89
N ARG A 41 3.26 7.31 -10.70
CA ARG A 41 4.39 7.18 -11.63
C ARG A 41 4.92 5.74 -11.69
N ARG A 42 5.06 5.08 -10.55
CA ARG A 42 5.52 3.68 -10.46
C ARG A 42 4.53 2.70 -11.07
N TRP A 43 3.22 2.97 -10.99
CA TRP A 43 2.20 2.09 -11.55
C TRP A 43 1.98 2.26 -13.05
N ARG A 44 2.33 3.44 -13.61
CA ARG A 44 2.25 3.71 -15.05
C ARG A 44 3.39 3.11 -15.89
N LYS A 45 4.33 2.39 -15.27
CA LYS A 45 5.47 1.75 -15.92
C LYS A 45 5.32 0.23 -15.84
#